data_AF-A0A919IYR4-F1
#
_entry.id   AF-A0A919IYR4-F1
#
_cell.length_a   1.000
_cell.length_b   1.000
_cell.length_c   1.000
_cell.angle_alpha   90.00
_cell.angle_beta   90.00
_cell.angle_gamma   90.00
#
_symmetry.space_group_name_H-M   'P 1'
#
loop_
_entity.id
_entity.type
_entity.pdbx_description
1 polymer ?
#
loop_
_entity_poly.entity_id
_entity_poly.type
_entity_poly.pdbx_seq_one_letter_code
_entity_poly.pdbx_strand_id
1 'polypeptide(L)'
;MLGRTMTDVSFAHRRATLAAFGLVARGRHLFLPAAGLLAVLLMLLTRWFWWVAGGTMAVLTVGLYGLSVVAILLYHPRELCARPALGAFEAPLNPNRALLAGAFTFMGTTVLVLQPGAQSQVARVVALVVLAVVTAGLWYLGWRWNGVRLTAGGLTDHQPFGSLFVPWAAFAGHDPAVPIGRNQLALYFDRPELVVRRGYRPGSTHYLTAGADADLLARVIAEYVAEPARRAAIGSETELRRVL
;
A
#
# COMPACT_ATOMS: atom_id res chain seq x y z
N MET A 1 -13.78 26.35 -29.64
CA MET A 1 -14.37 25.00 -29.41
C MET A 1 -13.33 23.86 -29.31
N LEU A 2 -12.01 24.12 -29.20
CA LEU A 2 -10.96 23.08 -29.13
C LEU A 2 -10.50 22.70 -27.70
N GLY A 3 -11.00 23.36 -26.65
CA GLY A 3 -10.57 23.12 -25.26
C GLY A 3 -11.31 22.02 -24.50
N ARG A 4 -12.40 21.46 -25.05
CA ARG A 4 -13.25 20.49 -24.34
C ARG A 4 -12.81 19.03 -24.50
N THR A 5 -12.06 18.70 -25.56
CA THR A 5 -11.66 17.33 -25.87
C THR A 5 -10.43 16.84 -25.10
N MET A 6 -9.52 17.74 -24.70
CA MET A 6 -8.33 17.35 -23.94
C MET A 6 -8.61 16.98 -22.48
N THR A 7 -9.61 17.62 -21.84
CA THR A 7 -9.96 17.31 -20.45
C THR A 7 -10.55 15.91 -20.32
N ASP A 8 -11.41 15.50 -21.25
CA ASP A 8 -12.14 14.23 -21.15
C ASP A 8 -11.24 13.00 -21.32
N VAL A 9 -10.25 13.08 -22.22
CA VAL A 9 -9.27 11.99 -22.41
C VAL A 9 -8.43 11.78 -21.15
N SER A 10 -8.05 12.86 -20.45
CA SER A 10 -7.26 12.78 -19.21
C SER A 10 -8.04 12.12 -18.07
N PHE A 11 -9.36 12.37 -17.97
CA PHE A 11 -10.21 11.77 -16.95
C PHE A 11 -10.44 10.28 -17.19
N ALA A 12 -10.68 9.86 -18.44
CA ALA A 12 -10.86 8.45 -18.77
C ALA A 12 -9.60 7.62 -18.47
N HIS A 13 -8.42 8.11 -18.87
CA HIS A 13 -7.15 7.46 -18.56
C HIS A 13 -6.91 7.35 -17.06
N ARG A 14 -7.15 8.43 -16.31
CA ARG A 14 -6.97 8.43 -14.85
C ARG A 14 -7.90 7.42 -14.16
N ARG A 15 -9.16 7.32 -14.57
CA ARG A 15 -10.10 6.32 -14.03
C ARG A 15 -9.64 4.90 -14.33
N ALA A 16 -9.20 4.62 -15.55
CA ALA A 16 -8.68 3.31 -15.92
C ALA A 16 -7.43 2.93 -15.11
N THR A 17 -6.48 3.85 -14.92
CA THR A 17 -5.28 3.64 -14.10
C THR A 17 -5.65 3.35 -12.64
N LEU A 18 -6.56 4.12 -12.06
CA LEU A 18 -7.02 3.89 -10.68
C LEU A 18 -7.75 2.55 -10.52
N ALA A 19 -8.55 2.14 -11.52
CA ALA A 19 -9.19 0.83 -11.54
C ALA A 19 -8.16 -0.31 -11.62
N ALA A 20 -7.14 -0.18 -12.47
CA ALA A 20 -6.05 -1.15 -12.56
C ALA A 20 -5.27 -1.25 -11.23
N PHE A 21 -5.00 -0.13 -10.59
CA PHE A 21 -4.39 -0.08 -9.26
C PHE A 21 -5.27 -0.75 -8.18
N GLY A 22 -6.58 -0.52 -8.21
CA GLY A 22 -7.52 -1.21 -7.35
C GLY A 22 -7.54 -2.73 -7.58
N LEU A 23 -7.42 -3.18 -8.84
CA LEU A 23 -7.30 -4.60 -9.19
C LEU A 23 -6.02 -5.21 -8.64
N VAL A 24 -4.87 -4.55 -8.81
CA VAL A 24 -3.58 -5.02 -8.26
C VAL A 24 -3.64 -5.08 -6.72
N ALA A 25 -4.21 -4.07 -6.08
CA ALA A 25 -4.35 -4.03 -4.63
C ALA A 25 -5.20 -5.20 -4.08
N ARG A 26 -6.34 -5.51 -4.75
CA ARG A 26 -7.22 -6.64 -4.38
C ARG A 26 -6.59 -7.99 -4.73
N GLY A 27 -5.96 -8.08 -5.90
CA GLY A 27 -5.42 -9.30 -6.49
C GLY A 27 -3.96 -9.61 -6.10
N ARG A 28 -3.37 -8.90 -5.15
CA ARG A 28 -1.95 -9.02 -4.79
C ARG A 28 -1.48 -10.44 -4.48
N HIS A 29 -2.35 -11.25 -3.89
CA HIS A 29 -2.07 -12.66 -3.55
C HIS A 29 -1.91 -13.55 -4.79
N LEU A 30 -2.46 -13.12 -5.93
CA LEU A 30 -2.27 -13.75 -7.24
C LEU A 30 -1.17 -13.04 -8.05
N PHE A 31 -1.09 -11.71 -7.95
CA PHE A 31 -0.12 -10.89 -8.68
C PHE A 31 1.34 -11.25 -8.36
N LEU A 32 1.70 -11.34 -7.06
CA LEU A 32 3.10 -11.61 -6.68
C LEU A 32 3.57 -13.01 -7.13
N PRO A 33 2.82 -14.11 -6.88
CA PRO A 33 3.18 -15.43 -7.39
C PRO A 33 3.24 -15.47 -8.92
N ALA A 34 2.28 -14.82 -9.61
CA ALA A 34 2.29 -14.76 -11.07
C ALA A 34 3.52 -14.02 -11.61
N ALA A 35 3.92 -12.90 -10.99
CA ALA A 35 5.14 -12.19 -11.34
C ALA A 35 6.39 -13.06 -11.12
N GLY A 36 6.45 -13.80 -10.01
CA GLY A 36 7.53 -14.75 -9.72
C GLY A 36 7.61 -15.87 -10.76
N LEU A 37 6.49 -16.51 -11.09
CA LEU A 37 6.40 -17.57 -12.11
C LEU A 37 6.82 -17.05 -13.49
N LEU A 38 6.34 -15.86 -13.87
CA LEU A 38 6.71 -15.23 -15.14
C LEU A 38 8.21 -14.91 -15.19
N ALA A 39 8.79 -14.41 -14.10
CA ALA A 39 10.22 -14.15 -14.01
C ALA A 39 11.04 -15.43 -14.20
N VAL A 40 10.65 -16.53 -13.54
CA VAL A 40 11.29 -17.85 -13.73
C VAL A 40 11.16 -18.34 -15.17
N LEU A 41 9.98 -18.23 -15.78
CA LEU A 41 9.76 -18.63 -17.17
C LEU A 41 10.67 -17.84 -18.13
N LEU A 42 10.73 -16.51 -17.98
CA LEU A 42 11.60 -15.65 -18.78
C LEU A 42 13.08 -15.99 -18.54
N MET A 43 13.47 -16.35 -17.31
CA MET A 43 14.83 -16.81 -17.00
C MET A 43 15.21 -18.03 -17.82
N LEU A 44 14.33 -19.03 -17.88
CA LEU A 44 14.55 -20.26 -18.65
C LEU A 44 14.61 -19.99 -20.16
N LEU A 45 13.74 -19.11 -20.66
CA LEU A 45 13.72 -18.72 -22.07
C LEU A 45 14.95 -17.93 -22.49
N THR A 46 15.62 -17.25 -21.56
CA THR A 46 16.83 -16.47 -21.86
C THR A 46 17.95 -17.34 -22.43
N ARG A 47 17.98 -18.64 -22.09
CA ARG A 47 18.94 -19.59 -22.69
C ARG A 47 18.84 -19.67 -24.21
N TRP A 48 17.64 -19.51 -24.77
CA TRP A 48 17.35 -19.69 -26.20
C TRP A 48 17.12 -18.35 -26.92
N PHE A 49 16.50 -17.39 -26.23
CA PHE A 49 16.04 -16.12 -26.81
C PHE A 49 16.47 -14.93 -25.95
N TRP A 50 17.76 -14.79 -25.72
CA TRP A 50 18.27 -13.88 -24.69
C TRP A 50 17.91 -12.41 -24.89
N TRP A 51 17.93 -11.91 -26.12
CA TRP A 51 17.54 -10.53 -26.43
C TRP A 51 16.05 -10.26 -26.12
N VAL A 52 15.17 -11.20 -26.49
CA VAL A 52 13.72 -11.05 -26.31
C VAL A 52 13.35 -11.18 -24.83
N ALA A 53 13.85 -12.22 -24.16
CA ALA A 53 13.58 -12.47 -22.75
C ALA A 53 14.19 -11.36 -21.87
N GLY A 54 15.46 -10.99 -22.11
CA GLY A 54 16.14 -9.91 -21.40
C GLY A 54 15.48 -8.56 -21.63
N GLY A 55 15.12 -8.23 -22.88
CA GLY A 55 14.38 -7.02 -23.22
C GLY A 55 13.03 -6.95 -22.51
N THR A 56 12.30 -8.07 -22.46
CA THR A 56 11.01 -8.16 -21.76
C THR A 56 11.17 -7.96 -20.25
N MET A 57 12.16 -8.59 -19.61
CA MET A 57 12.44 -8.36 -18.19
C MET A 57 12.79 -6.91 -17.89
N ALA A 58 13.59 -6.26 -18.73
CA ALA A 58 13.95 -4.86 -18.58
C ALA A 58 12.71 -3.95 -18.67
N VAL A 59 11.85 -4.17 -19.68
CA VAL A 59 10.59 -3.43 -19.85
C VAL A 59 9.67 -3.64 -18.65
N LEU A 60 9.52 -4.87 -18.15
CA LEU A 60 8.70 -5.17 -16.98
C LEU A 60 9.25 -4.50 -15.71
N THR A 61 10.56 -4.52 -15.52
CA THR A 61 11.22 -3.86 -14.38
C THR A 61 10.94 -2.37 -14.37
N VAL A 62 11.23 -1.68 -15.48
CA VAL A 62 11.03 -0.24 -15.61
C VAL A 62 9.54 0.13 -15.56
N GLY A 63 8.69 -0.64 -16.24
CA GLY A 63 7.24 -0.43 -16.27
C GLY A 63 6.60 -0.56 -14.89
N LEU A 64 6.90 -1.64 -14.16
CA LEU A 64 6.36 -1.85 -12.81
C LEU A 64 6.92 -0.84 -11.81
N TYR A 65 8.20 -0.49 -11.91
CA TYR A 65 8.79 0.57 -11.09
C TYR A 65 8.11 1.91 -11.36
N GLY A 66 7.96 2.30 -12.63
CA GLY A 66 7.25 3.51 -13.03
C GLY A 66 5.81 3.52 -12.52
N LEU A 67 5.07 2.42 -12.68
CA LEU A 67 3.72 2.28 -12.14
C LEU A 67 3.68 2.35 -10.61
N SER A 68 4.72 1.87 -9.90
CA SER A 68 4.81 2.00 -8.45
C SER A 68 4.96 3.46 -8.02
N VAL A 69 5.76 4.25 -8.75
CA VAL A 69 5.92 5.70 -8.52
C VAL A 69 4.60 6.41 -8.82
N VAL A 70 3.95 6.08 -9.93
CA VAL A 70 2.64 6.63 -10.28
C VAL A 70 1.59 6.28 -9.23
N ALA A 71 1.62 5.06 -8.67
CA ALA A 71 0.74 4.66 -7.57
C ALA A 71 1.00 5.51 -6.31
N ILE A 72 2.25 5.79 -5.96
CA ILE A 72 2.57 6.68 -4.83
C ILE A 72 1.98 8.10 -5.04
N LEU A 73 2.05 8.61 -6.27
CA LEU A 73 1.66 9.98 -6.60
C LEU A 73 0.15 10.16 -6.83
N LEU A 74 -0.53 9.13 -7.36
CA LEU A 74 -1.92 9.24 -7.82
C LEU A 74 -2.90 8.37 -7.03
N TYR A 75 -2.45 7.26 -6.43
CA TYR A 75 -3.33 6.34 -5.71
C TYR A 75 -3.58 6.83 -4.29
N HIS A 76 -4.52 7.75 -4.17
CA HIS A 76 -5.08 8.25 -2.92
C HIS A 76 -6.55 7.84 -2.86
N PRO A 77 -6.85 6.62 -2.40
CA PRO A 77 -8.20 6.12 -2.38
C PRO A 77 -9.05 6.97 -1.42
N ARG A 78 -10.12 7.56 -1.94
CA ARG A 78 -11.11 8.33 -1.18
C ARG A 78 -12.20 7.46 -0.58
N GLU A 79 -11.91 6.19 -0.40
CA GLU A 79 -12.87 5.19 -0.01
C GLU A 79 -12.28 4.39 1.14
N LEU A 80 -13.11 4.15 2.14
CA LEU A 80 -12.89 3.09 3.11
C LEU A 80 -13.56 1.83 2.57
N CYS A 81 -13.01 0.66 2.89
CA CYS A 81 -13.62 -0.61 2.57
C CYS A 81 -14.22 -1.22 3.82
N ALA A 82 -15.48 -1.63 3.75
CA ALA A 82 -16.11 -2.40 4.80
C ALA A 82 -15.53 -3.82 4.84
N ARG A 83 -15.25 -4.30 6.05
CA ARG A 83 -14.90 -5.68 6.36
C ARG A 83 -15.89 -6.23 7.37
N PRO A 84 -17.08 -6.66 6.94
CA PRO A 84 -18.11 -7.15 7.86
C PRO A 84 -17.63 -8.30 8.73
N ALA A 85 -16.84 -9.22 8.17
CA ALA A 85 -16.27 -10.36 8.90
C ALA A 85 -15.34 -9.97 10.06
N LEU A 86 -14.77 -8.76 10.03
CA LEU A 86 -13.88 -8.23 11.08
C LEU A 86 -14.53 -7.12 11.91
N GLY A 87 -15.76 -6.70 11.58
CA GLY A 87 -16.40 -5.53 12.19
C GLY A 87 -15.56 -4.25 12.06
N ALA A 88 -14.99 -4.03 10.86
CA ALA A 88 -14.01 -2.98 10.67
C ALA A 88 -14.14 -2.22 9.34
N PHE A 89 -13.78 -0.94 9.35
CA PHE A 89 -13.45 -0.20 8.13
C PHE A 89 -11.94 -0.19 7.93
N GLU A 90 -11.49 -0.43 6.72
CA GLU A 90 -10.08 -0.45 6.36
C GLU A 90 -9.79 0.51 5.22
N ALA A 91 -8.65 1.19 5.30
CA ALA A 91 -8.09 1.80 4.12
C ALA A 91 -7.72 0.72 3.10
N PRO A 92 -8.04 0.90 1.81
CA PRO A 92 -7.61 -0.02 0.78
C PRO A 92 -6.09 -0.01 0.65
N LEU A 93 -5.56 -1.16 0.26
CA LEU A 93 -4.12 -1.37 0.19
C LEU A 93 -3.49 -0.56 -0.93
N ASN A 94 -2.35 0.07 -0.63
CA ASN A 94 -1.58 0.76 -1.66
C ASN A 94 -0.89 -0.28 -2.58
N PRO A 95 -1.15 -0.28 -3.90
CA PRO A 95 -0.58 -1.24 -4.83
C PRO A 95 0.91 -1.03 -5.06
N ASN A 96 1.50 0.11 -4.64
CA ASN A 96 2.91 0.39 -4.85
C ASN A 96 3.80 -0.75 -4.34
N ARG A 97 3.45 -1.39 -3.23
CA ARG A 97 4.32 -2.40 -2.60
C ARG A 97 4.34 -3.67 -3.42
N ALA A 98 3.18 -4.05 -3.96
CA ALA A 98 3.07 -5.18 -4.87
C ALA A 98 3.80 -4.91 -6.18
N LEU A 99 3.61 -3.72 -6.78
CA LEU A 99 4.28 -3.31 -8.00
C LEU A 99 5.81 -3.25 -7.83
N LEU A 100 6.29 -2.67 -6.74
CA LEU A 100 7.71 -2.57 -6.41
C LEU A 100 8.33 -3.94 -6.16
N ALA A 101 7.63 -4.82 -5.42
CA ALA A 101 8.07 -6.21 -5.25
C ALA A 101 8.17 -6.96 -6.60
N GLY A 102 7.20 -6.76 -7.50
CA GLY A 102 7.24 -7.28 -8.86
C GLY A 102 8.45 -6.75 -9.64
N ALA A 103 8.67 -5.43 -9.63
CA ALA A 103 9.81 -4.80 -10.30
C ALA A 103 11.16 -5.38 -9.81
N PHE A 104 11.34 -5.50 -8.49
CA PHE A 104 12.55 -6.07 -7.89
C PHE A 104 12.71 -7.57 -8.19
N THR A 105 11.61 -8.30 -8.37
CA THR A 105 11.66 -9.70 -8.81
C THR A 105 12.28 -9.81 -10.20
N PHE A 106 11.81 -9.01 -11.17
CA PHE A 106 12.38 -9.01 -12.53
C PHE A 106 13.80 -8.44 -12.58
N MET A 107 14.11 -7.42 -11.79
CA MET A 107 15.48 -6.91 -11.63
C MET A 107 16.41 -8.00 -11.08
N GLY A 108 15.96 -8.73 -10.05
CA GLY A 108 16.57 -9.93 -9.50
C GLY A 108 16.98 -10.94 -10.55
N THR A 109 16.01 -11.35 -11.34
CA THR A 109 16.21 -12.32 -12.41
C THR A 109 17.15 -11.79 -13.50
N THR A 110 17.04 -10.52 -13.85
CA THR A 110 17.91 -9.90 -14.85
C THR A 110 19.38 -9.91 -14.39
N VAL A 111 19.65 -9.57 -13.13
CA VAL A 111 21.00 -9.61 -12.55
C VAL A 111 21.56 -11.04 -12.51
N LEU A 112 20.71 -12.03 -12.21
CA LEU A 112 21.12 -13.45 -12.23
C LEU A 112 21.56 -13.93 -13.61
N VAL A 113 20.92 -13.41 -14.66
CA VAL A 113 21.07 -13.87 -16.05
C VAL A 113 22.15 -13.10 -16.82
N LEU A 114 22.26 -11.77 -16.63
CA LEU A 114 23.10 -10.88 -17.44
C LEU A 114 24.49 -10.61 -16.87
N GLN A 115 24.98 -11.38 -15.89
CA GLN A 115 26.31 -11.18 -15.28
C GLN A 115 27.35 -12.21 -15.79
N PRO A 116 27.93 -12.06 -17.00
CA PRO A 116 29.09 -12.82 -17.40
C PRO A 116 30.39 -12.20 -16.86
N GLY A 117 31.11 -12.98 -16.05
CA GLY A 117 32.58 -13.06 -16.04
C GLY A 117 33.45 -11.90 -15.52
N ALA A 118 32.93 -10.69 -15.31
CA ALA A 118 33.79 -9.52 -15.00
C ALA A 118 33.88 -9.12 -13.51
N GLN A 119 33.02 -9.65 -12.64
CA GLN A 119 33.04 -9.34 -11.20
C GLN A 119 33.67 -10.46 -10.38
N SER A 120 34.31 -10.10 -9.27
CA SER A 120 34.76 -11.08 -8.28
C SER A 120 33.56 -11.92 -7.81
N GLN A 121 33.78 -13.23 -7.61
CA GLN A 121 32.71 -14.12 -7.14
C GLN A 121 32.07 -13.63 -5.83
N VAL A 122 32.88 -13.03 -4.96
CA VAL A 122 32.42 -12.41 -3.70
C VAL A 122 31.44 -11.26 -3.97
N ALA A 123 31.79 -10.31 -4.86
CA ALA A 123 30.90 -9.19 -5.19
C ALA A 123 29.57 -9.67 -5.77
N ARG A 124 29.60 -10.71 -6.62
CA ARG A 124 28.40 -11.33 -7.17
C ARG A 124 27.52 -11.95 -6.08
N VAL A 125 28.10 -12.73 -5.18
CA VAL A 125 27.34 -13.36 -4.08
C VAL A 125 26.71 -12.29 -3.19
N VAL A 126 27.47 -11.25 -2.82
CA VAL A 126 26.94 -10.14 -2.02
C VAL A 126 25.77 -9.45 -2.73
N ALA A 127 25.91 -9.13 -4.02
CA ALA A 127 24.84 -8.50 -4.78
C ALA A 127 23.56 -9.35 -4.83
N LEU A 128 23.71 -10.67 -5.04
CA LEU A 128 22.58 -11.60 -5.04
C LEU A 128 21.91 -11.73 -3.68
N VAL A 129 22.70 -11.80 -2.59
CA VAL A 129 22.16 -11.85 -1.22
C VAL A 129 21.40 -10.57 -0.90
N VAL A 130 21.97 -9.41 -1.19
CA VAL A 130 21.30 -8.11 -0.97
C VAL A 130 19.99 -8.05 -1.75
N LEU A 131 20.01 -8.45 -3.02
CA LEU A 131 18.83 -8.42 -3.89
C LEU A 131 17.76 -9.41 -3.44
N ALA A 132 18.16 -10.61 -2.99
CA ALA A 132 17.25 -11.60 -2.42
C ALA A 132 16.60 -11.10 -1.12
N VAL A 133 17.38 -10.50 -0.22
CA VAL A 133 16.88 -9.92 1.03
C VAL A 133 15.90 -8.77 0.76
N VAL A 134 16.25 -7.85 -0.14
CA VAL A 134 15.38 -6.73 -0.53
C VAL A 134 14.09 -7.25 -1.16
N THR A 135 14.19 -8.20 -2.10
CA THR A 135 13.02 -8.77 -2.78
C THR A 135 12.10 -9.50 -1.78
N ALA A 136 12.67 -10.33 -0.91
CA ALA A 136 11.90 -11.02 0.15
C ALA A 136 11.22 -10.03 1.10
N GLY A 137 11.94 -8.97 1.50
CA GLY A 137 11.37 -7.88 2.30
C GLY A 137 10.20 -7.20 1.60
N LEU A 138 10.33 -6.85 0.32
CA LEU A 138 9.26 -6.23 -0.47
C LEU A 138 8.06 -7.17 -0.66
N TRP A 139 8.29 -8.47 -0.88
CA TRP A 139 7.24 -9.48 -0.94
C TRP A 139 6.47 -9.56 0.37
N TYR A 140 7.17 -9.65 1.49
CA TYR A 140 6.58 -9.64 2.82
C TYR A 140 5.75 -8.37 3.06
N LEU A 141 6.28 -7.21 2.68
CA LEU A 141 5.60 -5.90 2.77
C LEU A 141 4.37 -5.79 1.87
N GLY A 142 4.42 -6.37 0.67
CA GLY A 142 3.32 -6.40 -0.29
C GLY A 142 2.20 -7.35 0.12
N TRP A 143 2.55 -8.48 0.75
CA TRP A 143 1.60 -9.49 1.21
C TRP A 143 0.87 -9.08 2.47
N ARG A 144 1.58 -8.49 3.44
CA ARG A 144 1.01 -8.11 4.73
C ARG A 144 0.06 -6.93 4.57
N TRP A 145 -1.04 -6.94 5.31
CA TRP A 145 -1.89 -5.75 5.41
C TRP A 145 -1.18 -4.68 6.26
N ASN A 146 -1.22 -3.44 5.79
CA ASN A 146 -0.63 -2.29 6.42
C ASN A 146 -1.55 -1.09 6.19
N GLY A 147 -1.69 -0.24 7.20
CA GLY A 147 -2.56 0.93 7.18
C GLY A 147 -3.53 0.97 8.36
N VAL A 148 -4.47 1.90 8.26
CA VAL A 148 -5.43 2.20 9.31
C VAL A 148 -6.68 1.33 9.18
N ARG A 149 -7.13 0.83 10.33
CA ARG A 149 -8.39 0.11 10.52
C ARG A 149 -9.17 0.77 11.65
N LEU A 150 -10.43 1.08 11.37
CA LEU A 150 -11.40 1.53 12.38
C LEU A 150 -12.22 0.33 12.83
N THR A 151 -12.39 0.17 14.14
CA THR A 151 -13.18 -0.90 14.76
C THR A 151 -14.09 -0.29 15.82
N ALA A 152 -15.06 -1.06 16.32
CA ALA A 152 -15.91 -0.62 17.42
C ALA A 152 -15.10 -0.25 18.69
N GLY A 153 -13.94 -0.87 18.93
CA GLY A 153 -13.10 -0.60 20.10
C GLY A 153 -12.12 0.58 19.93
N GLY A 154 -11.78 0.93 18.69
CA GLY A 154 -10.84 2.00 18.43
C GLY A 154 -10.23 1.95 17.04
N LEU A 155 -9.13 2.67 16.89
CA LEU A 155 -8.32 2.76 15.70
C LEU A 155 -7.10 1.85 15.83
N THR A 156 -6.78 1.10 14.79
CA THR A 156 -5.55 0.31 14.71
C THR A 156 -4.77 0.72 13.47
N ASP A 157 -3.51 1.11 13.62
CA ASP A 157 -2.61 1.31 12.49
C ASP A 157 -1.51 0.25 12.48
N HIS A 158 -1.47 -0.55 11.42
CA HIS A 158 -0.45 -1.56 11.21
C HIS A 158 0.63 -1.09 10.26
N GLN A 159 1.86 -1.10 10.76
CA GLN A 159 3.07 -0.90 9.98
C GLN A 159 3.85 -2.22 9.86
N PRO A 160 4.83 -2.30 8.95
CA PRO A 160 5.57 -3.54 8.70
C PRO A 160 6.19 -4.23 9.92
N PHE A 161 6.64 -3.43 10.90
CA PHE A 161 7.40 -3.89 12.05
C PHE A 161 6.73 -3.55 13.38
N GLY A 162 5.51 -3.01 13.36
CA GLY A 162 4.82 -2.59 14.57
C GLY A 162 3.36 -2.22 14.33
N SER A 163 2.62 -2.03 15.41
CA SER A 163 1.24 -1.60 15.39
C SER A 163 0.98 -0.55 16.46
N LEU A 164 0.01 0.31 16.19
CA LEU A 164 -0.52 1.28 17.15
C LEU A 164 -2.01 0.99 17.31
N PHE A 165 -2.46 0.81 18.53
CA PHE A 165 -3.88 0.74 18.86
C PHE A 165 -4.25 1.95 19.71
N VAL A 166 -5.25 2.69 19.26
CA VAL A 166 -5.78 3.88 19.92
C VAL A 166 -7.25 3.60 20.24
N PRO A 167 -7.59 3.30 21.50
CA PRO A 167 -8.98 3.10 21.88
C PRO A 167 -9.77 4.42 21.72
N TRP A 168 -11.07 4.33 21.44
CA TRP A 168 -11.89 5.54 21.30
C TRP A 168 -11.88 6.43 22.54
N ALA A 169 -11.70 5.84 23.73
CA ALA A 169 -11.59 6.55 25.00
C ALA A 169 -10.31 7.41 25.13
N ALA A 170 -9.34 7.27 24.21
CA ALA A 170 -8.16 8.14 24.14
C ALA A 170 -8.49 9.54 23.61
N PHE A 171 -9.64 9.70 22.94
CA PHE A 171 -10.15 10.94 22.38
C PHE A 171 -11.28 11.50 23.27
N ALA A 172 -11.17 12.74 23.72
CA ALA A 172 -12.17 13.47 24.50
C ALA A 172 -12.30 14.95 24.09
N GLY A 173 -11.39 15.47 23.26
CA GLY A 173 -11.28 16.87 22.86
C GLY A 173 -11.94 17.20 21.51
N HIS A 174 -11.96 18.51 21.23
CA HIS A 174 -12.33 19.04 19.92
C HIS A 174 -11.20 18.70 18.92
N ASP A 175 -11.58 18.22 17.73
CA ASP A 175 -10.66 17.83 16.65
C ASP A 175 -9.70 16.67 16.98
N PRO A 176 -10.22 15.45 17.21
CA PRO A 176 -9.40 14.27 17.56
C PRO A 176 -8.36 13.89 16.49
N ALA A 177 -8.57 14.37 15.27
CA ALA A 177 -7.71 14.08 14.14
C ALA A 177 -7.67 15.25 13.16
N VAL A 178 -6.46 15.66 12.75
CA VAL A 178 -6.23 16.74 11.79
C VAL A 178 -5.38 16.22 10.63
N PRO A 179 -5.82 16.39 9.36
CA PRO A 179 -5.07 15.95 8.20
C PRO A 179 -3.78 16.78 8.04
N ILE A 180 -2.65 16.10 7.82
CA ILE A 180 -1.36 16.71 7.51
C ILE A 180 -0.97 16.28 6.10
N GLY A 181 -1.37 17.08 5.13
CA GLY A 181 -1.27 16.71 3.73
C GLY A 181 -2.21 15.56 3.35
N ARG A 182 -1.90 14.85 2.27
CA ARG A 182 -2.84 13.88 1.66
C ARG A 182 -2.87 12.50 2.31
N ASN A 183 -1.78 12.10 2.97
CA ASN A 183 -1.55 10.71 3.39
C ASN A 183 -1.23 10.58 4.89
N GLN A 184 -1.20 11.68 5.64
CA GLN A 184 -0.90 11.65 7.06
C GLN A 184 -2.00 12.33 7.85
N LEU A 185 -2.16 11.84 9.08
CA LEU A 185 -3.16 12.33 10.02
C LEU A 185 -2.45 12.54 11.36
N ALA A 186 -2.51 13.76 11.89
CA ALA A 186 -2.15 14.02 13.27
C ALA A 186 -3.33 13.66 14.17
N LEU A 187 -3.05 12.96 15.27
CA LEU A 187 -3.99 12.60 16.29
C LEU A 187 -3.70 13.38 17.57
N TYR A 188 -4.78 13.91 18.15
CA TYR A 188 -4.75 14.59 19.44
C TYR A 188 -5.41 13.69 20.47
N PHE A 189 -4.67 13.40 21.55
CA PHE A 189 -5.12 12.53 22.62
C PHE A 189 -5.26 13.32 23.89
N ASP A 190 -6.39 13.18 24.57
CA ASP A 190 -6.55 13.65 25.95
C ASP A 190 -6.02 12.63 26.94
N ARG A 191 -6.04 11.35 26.54
CA ARG A 191 -5.57 10.22 27.35
C ARG A 191 -4.52 9.39 26.60
N PRO A 192 -3.31 9.93 26.39
CA PRO A 192 -2.25 9.25 25.65
C PRO A 192 -1.78 7.94 26.33
N GLU A 193 -2.01 7.77 27.63
CA GLU A 193 -1.66 6.57 28.39
C GLU A 193 -2.46 5.32 27.96
N LEU A 194 -3.61 5.50 27.31
CA LEU A 194 -4.43 4.41 26.79
C LEU A 194 -3.94 3.90 25.42
N VAL A 195 -3.02 4.62 24.78
CA VAL A 195 -2.50 4.28 23.46
C VAL A 195 -1.49 3.15 23.58
N VAL A 196 -1.79 2.01 22.94
CA VAL A 196 -0.95 0.82 23.00
C VAL A 196 -0.09 0.72 21.74
N ARG A 197 1.22 0.85 21.91
CA ARG A 197 2.20 0.62 20.84
C ARG A 197 2.82 -0.78 20.99
N ARG A 198 2.92 -1.52 19.88
CA ARG A 198 3.60 -2.83 19.82
C ARG A 198 4.63 -2.84 18.70
N GLY A 199 5.79 -3.43 18.94
CA GLY A 199 6.87 -3.56 17.96
C GLY A 199 7.56 -2.24 17.60
N TYR A 200 8.37 -2.29 16.53
CA TYR A 200 9.12 -1.14 16.04
C TYR A 200 8.28 -0.32 15.06
N ARG A 201 8.02 0.93 15.45
CA ARG A 201 7.26 1.91 14.66
C ARG A 201 8.07 3.20 14.60
N PRO A 202 8.80 3.51 13.52
CA PRO A 202 9.54 4.76 13.45
C PRO A 202 8.57 5.96 13.45
N GLY A 203 8.93 7.03 14.16
CA GLY A 203 8.12 8.25 14.28
C GLY A 203 7.28 8.35 15.56
N SER A 204 6.47 9.42 15.62
CA SER A 204 5.62 9.74 16.77
C SER A 204 4.27 9.00 16.72
N THR A 205 3.73 8.64 17.89
CA THR A 205 2.40 8.03 18.07
C THR A 205 1.26 8.97 17.66
N HIS A 206 1.55 10.26 17.54
CA HIS A 206 0.58 11.27 17.09
C HIS A 206 0.40 11.26 15.57
N TYR A 207 1.25 10.57 14.79
CA TYR A 207 1.10 10.53 13.34
C TYR A 207 0.67 9.15 12.85
N LEU A 208 -0.38 9.14 12.05
CA LEU A 208 -0.85 7.98 11.31
C LEU A 208 -0.62 8.13 9.82
N THR A 209 -0.29 7.02 9.18
CA THR A 209 -0.37 6.93 7.72
C THR A 209 -1.81 6.58 7.36
N ALA A 210 -2.57 7.54 6.85
CA ALA A 210 -4.01 7.39 6.64
C ALA A 210 -4.35 6.19 5.74
N GLY A 211 -3.51 5.91 4.73
CA GLY A 211 -3.72 4.84 3.75
C GLY A 211 -4.89 5.11 2.77
N ALA A 212 -5.86 5.89 3.23
CA ALA A 212 -6.92 6.53 2.49
C ALA A 212 -6.74 8.06 2.53
N ASP A 213 -7.69 8.77 1.92
CA ASP A 213 -7.81 10.23 2.02
C ASP A 213 -7.85 10.69 3.49
N ALA A 214 -6.86 11.51 3.87
CA ALA A 214 -6.67 11.94 5.26
C ALA A 214 -7.85 12.79 5.77
N ASP A 215 -8.45 13.62 4.90
CA ASP A 215 -9.61 14.44 5.24
C ASP A 215 -10.83 13.56 5.54
N LEU A 216 -11.10 12.56 4.71
CA LEU A 216 -12.16 11.57 4.96
C LEU A 216 -11.93 10.88 6.32
N LEU A 217 -10.73 10.37 6.55
CA LEU A 217 -10.42 9.65 7.79
C LEU A 217 -10.56 10.54 9.04
N ALA A 218 -10.12 11.80 8.96
CA ALA A 218 -10.27 12.79 10.02
C ALA A 218 -11.76 13.00 10.39
N ARG A 219 -12.61 13.22 9.38
CA ARG A 219 -14.06 13.42 9.58
C ARG A 219 -14.72 12.19 10.20
N VAL A 220 -14.40 11.00 9.70
CA VAL A 220 -14.96 9.74 10.21
C VAL A 220 -14.55 9.51 11.67
N ILE A 221 -13.30 9.81 12.03
CA ILE A 221 -12.84 9.73 13.42
C ILE A 221 -13.58 10.74 14.29
N ALA A 222 -13.69 11.99 13.86
CA ALA A 222 -14.42 13.04 14.59
C ALA A 222 -15.88 12.63 14.85
N GLU A 223 -16.54 12.08 13.84
CA GLU A 223 -17.92 11.61 13.96
C GLU A 223 -18.06 10.46 14.97
N TYR A 224 -17.19 9.44 14.93
CA TYR A 224 -17.26 8.35 15.91
C TYR A 224 -16.84 8.75 17.32
N VAL A 225 -16.03 9.79 17.46
CA VAL A 225 -15.76 10.39 18.77
C VAL A 225 -17.02 11.08 19.30
N ALA A 226 -17.71 11.87 18.46
CA ALA A 226 -18.93 12.59 18.81
C ALA A 226 -20.15 11.68 19.06
N GLU A 227 -20.28 10.57 18.33
CA GLU A 227 -21.43 9.65 18.42
C GLU A 227 -21.03 8.21 18.79
N PRO A 228 -20.73 7.93 20.09
CA PRO A 228 -20.27 6.62 20.54
C PRO A 228 -21.19 5.45 20.21
N ALA A 229 -22.51 5.68 20.20
CA ALA A 229 -23.50 4.64 19.92
C ALA A 229 -23.36 4.01 18.53
N ARG A 230 -22.78 4.74 17.57
CA ARG A 230 -22.60 4.25 16.19
C ARG A 230 -21.39 3.35 15.99
N ARG A 231 -20.46 3.31 16.95
CA ARG A 231 -19.21 2.54 16.84
C ARG A 231 -19.48 1.04 16.62
N ALA A 232 -20.59 0.52 17.13
CA ALA A 232 -20.98 -0.88 16.92
C ALA A 232 -21.36 -1.20 15.46
N ALA A 233 -21.73 -0.20 14.65
CA ALA A 233 -22.08 -0.36 13.24
C ALA A 233 -20.85 -0.32 12.30
N ILE A 234 -19.67 0.01 12.82
CA ILE A 234 -18.41 0.05 12.08
C ILE A 234 -18.16 -1.31 11.41
N GLY A 235 -17.83 -1.27 10.12
CA GLY A 235 -17.58 -2.45 9.29
C GLY A 235 -18.78 -2.97 8.51
N SER A 236 -19.98 -2.42 8.73
CA SER A 236 -21.15 -2.74 7.89
C SER A 236 -21.19 -1.88 6.62
N GLU A 237 -21.73 -2.43 5.53
CA GLU A 237 -21.91 -1.69 4.26
C GLU A 237 -22.91 -0.54 4.36
N THR A 238 -23.91 -0.68 5.24
CA THR A 238 -24.88 0.38 5.50
C THR A 238 -24.21 1.57 6.18
N GLU A 239 -23.38 1.30 7.19
CA GLU A 239 -22.65 2.35 7.88
C GLU A 239 -21.57 2.96 6.98
N LEU A 240 -20.92 2.17 6.12
CA LEU A 240 -19.95 2.69 5.15
C LEU A 240 -20.59 3.72 4.21
N ARG A 241 -21.77 3.39 3.64
CA ARG A 241 -22.50 4.31 2.75
C ARG A 241 -22.96 5.60 3.42
N ARG A 242 -23.06 5.60 4.75
CA ARG A 242 -23.46 6.78 5.53
C ARG A 242 -22.30 7.76 5.71
N VAL A 243 -21.09 7.24 5.89
CA VAL A 243 -19.89 8.04 6.20
C VAL A 243 -19.12 8.52 4.95
N LEU A 244 -19.45 7.96 3.78
CA LEU A 244 -18.92 8.38 2.47
C LEU A 244 -19.77 9.50 1.86
#